data_AF-A0AA90ZN21-F1
#
_entry.id   AF-A0AA90ZN21-F1
#
_cell.length_a   1.000
_cell.length_b   1.000
_cell.length_c   1.000
_cell.angle_alpha   90.00
_cell.angle_beta   90.00
_cell.angle_gamma   90.00
#
_symmetry.space_group_name_H-M   'P 1'
#
loop_
_entity.id
_entity.type
_entity.pdbx_description
1 polymer ?
#
loop_
_entity_poly.entity_id
_entity_poly.type
_entity_poly.pdbx_seq_one_letter_code
_entity_poly.pdbx_strand_id
1 'polypeptide(L)'
;MNIIRVTKTSRNRVDAIFTGYQYLFFHADFGLVAVAKREMNGIQAENNFVIMRSEQISEEMIKSTIEKNESTFNNRLNKFFFSNEDNKPQHTLPYIVDVKLENR
;
A
#
# COMPACT_ATOMS: atom_id res chain seq x y z
N MET A 1 13.12 -7.65 9.76
CA MET A 1 12.56 -6.82 8.66
C MET A 1 13.04 -5.41 8.85
N ASN A 2 13.78 -4.84 7.89
CA ASN A 2 14.30 -3.47 8.01
C ASN A 2 13.34 -2.51 7.28
N ILE A 3 12.77 -1.57 8.02
CA ILE A 3 11.95 -0.49 7.47
C ILE A 3 12.88 0.68 7.15
N ILE A 4 12.98 1.04 5.89
CA ILE A 4 13.77 2.16 5.39
C ILE A 4 12.79 3.29 5.12
N ARG A 5 12.94 4.42 5.81
CA ARG A 5 12.12 5.62 5.55
C ARG A 5 12.93 6.60 4.72
N VAL A 6 12.49 6.87 3.49
CA VAL A 6 13.12 7.83 2.59
C VAL A 6 12.22 9.06 2.50
N THR A 7 12.55 10.09 3.27
CA THR A 7 11.81 11.36 3.26
C THR A 7 12.62 12.45 2.57
N LYS A 8 12.08 13.07 1.52
CA LYS A 8 12.54 14.39 1.05
C LYS A 8 11.83 15.53 1.81
N THR A 9 10.55 15.33 2.14
CA THR A 9 9.70 16.16 3.04
C THR A 9 8.56 15.28 3.58
N SER A 10 7.79 15.75 4.57
CA SER A 10 6.61 15.02 5.08
C SER A 10 5.52 14.78 4.02
N ARG A 11 5.46 15.61 2.96
CA ARG A 11 4.52 15.49 1.82
C ARG A 11 5.02 14.60 0.67
N ASN A 12 6.26 14.11 0.75
CA ASN A 12 6.89 13.25 -0.26
C ASN A 12 7.60 12.10 0.48
N ARG A 13 6.87 11.48 1.41
CA ARG A 13 7.38 10.37 2.20
C ARG A 13 7.19 9.08 1.42
N VAL A 14 8.31 8.42 1.11
CA VAL A 14 8.32 7.04 0.61
C VAL A 14 8.87 6.14 1.69
N ASP A 15 8.03 5.22 2.16
CA ASP A 15 8.48 4.15 3.03
C ASP A 15 8.89 2.96 2.17
N ALA A 16 9.93 2.24 2.56
CA ALA A 16 10.40 1.06 1.86
C ALA A 16 10.67 -0.10 2.83
N ILE A 17 10.33 -1.31 2.41
CA ILE A 17 10.64 -2.54 3.15
C ILE A 17 11.54 -3.41 2.28
N PHE A 18 12.69 -3.82 2.82
CA PHE A 18 13.55 -4.81 2.17
C PHE A 18 13.28 -6.21 2.74
N THR A 19 12.86 -7.14 1.88
CA THR A 19 12.52 -8.52 2.26
C THR A 19 13.71 -9.49 2.18
N GLY A 20 14.88 -9.00 1.76
CA GLY A 20 16.08 -9.83 1.50
C GLY A 20 16.31 -10.11 0.00
N TYR A 21 15.25 -10.08 -0.81
CA TYR A 21 15.34 -10.28 -2.26
C TYR A 21 14.64 -9.18 -3.07
N GLN A 22 13.71 -8.44 -2.46
CA GLN A 22 12.94 -7.37 -3.09
C GLN A 22 12.79 -6.16 -2.16
N TYR A 23 12.55 -5.01 -2.77
CA TYR A 23 12.12 -3.79 -2.12
C TYR A 23 10.63 -3.58 -2.39
N LEU A 24 9.86 -3.32 -1.34
CA LEU A 24 8.49 -2.82 -1.44
C LEU A 24 8.51 -1.34 -1.09
N PHE A 25 8.13 -0.48 -2.04
CA PHE A 25 7.98 0.95 -1.86
C PHE A 25 6.52 1.30 -1.61
N PHE A 26 6.28 2.23 -0.70
CA PHE A 26 4.97 2.73 -0.32
C PHE A 26 5.00 4.26 -0.35
N HIS A 27 4.20 4.87 -1.21
CA HIS A 27 3.96 6.31 -1.18
C HIS A 27 2.61 6.57 -0.54
N ALA A 28 2.62 7.12 0.68
CA ALA A 28 1.39 7.34 1.42
C ALA A 28 0.47 8.30 0.64
N ASP A 29 0.96 9.48 0.25
CA ASP A 29 0.07 10.52 -0.31
C ASP A 29 -0.67 10.14 -1.59
N PHE A 30 -0.24 9.10 -2.32
CA PHE A 30 -0.90 8.63 -3.54
C PHE A 30 -1.42 7.19 -3.43
N GLY A 31 -1.27 6.54 -2.27
CA GLY A 31 -1.58 5.13 -2.08
C GLY A 31 -0.84 4.21 -3.05
N LEU A 32 0.36 4.58 -3.51
CA LEU A 32 1.11 3.80 -4.49
C LEU A 32 1.98 2.76 -3.81
N VAL A 33 1.95 1.54 -4.31
CA VAL A 33 2.83 0.44 -3.90
C VAL A 33 3.61 -0.05 -5.11
N ALA A 34 4.93 -0.19 -4.97
CA ALA A 34 5.77 -0.76 -6.01
C ALA A 34 6.69 -1.84 -5.47
N VAL A 35 6.84 -2.93 -6.22
CA VAL A 35 7.79 -4.00 -5.92
C VAL A 35 8.96 -3.89 -6.89
N ALA A 36 10.16 -3.76 -6.35
CA ALA A 36 11.39 -3.71 -7.11
C ALA A 36 12.33 -4.84 -6.73
N LYS A 37 13.12 -5.29 -7.70
CA LYS A 37 14.19 -6.27 -7.50
C LYS A 37 15.49 -5.71 -8.06
N ARG A 38 16.61 -6.01 -7.40
CA ARG A 38 17.93 -5.73 -7.96
C ARG A 38 18.22 -6.72 -9.07
N GLU A 39 18.55 -6.22 -10.26
CA GLU A 39 19.01 -7.06 -11.35
C GLU A 39 20.53 -7.27 -11.22
N MET A 40 20.97 -8.53 -11.28
CA MET A 40 22.38 -8.88 -11.28
C MET A 40 22.71 -9.51 -12.63
N ASN A 41 23.21 -8.71 -13.55
CA ASN A 41 23.74 -9.22 -14.81
C ASN A 41 25.19 -9.66 -14.58
N GLY A 42 25.47 -10.94 -14.78
CA GLY A 42 26.69 -11.64 -14.33
C GLY A 42 28.03 -11.18 -14.89
N ILE A 43 28.11 -10.00 -15.51
CA ILE A 43 29.33 -9.45 -16.11
C ILE A 43 29.83 -8.22 -15.32
N GLN A 44 28.95 -7.50 -14.62
CA GLN A 44 29.30 -6.41 -13.69
C GLN A 44 28.13 -6.21 -12.72
N ALA A 45 28.40 -5.92 -11.44
CA ALA A 45 27.36 -5.62 -10.46
C ALA A 45 26.71 -4.25 -10.79
N GLU A 46 25.84 -4.21 -11.78
CA GLU A 46 25.03 -3.04 -12.06
C GLU A 46 24.10 -2.80 -10.85
N ASN A 47 24.12 -1.58 -10.32
CA ASN A 47 23.25 -1.16 -9.21
C ASN A 47 21.83 -0.84 -9.72
N ASN A 48 21.33 -1.64 -10.66
CA ASN A 48 20.07 -1.43 -11.34
C ASN A 48 18.93 -2.11 -10.57
N PHE A 49 17.83 -1.36 -10.40
CA PHE A 49 16.61 -1.85 -9.77
C PHE A 49 15.48 -1.83 -10.79
N VAL A 50 14.90 -3.00 -11.05
CA VAL A 50 13.78 -3.14 -11.96
C VAL A 50 12.48 -3.12 -11.14
N ILE A 51 11.57 -2.24 -11.50
CA ILE A 51 10.21 -2.21 -10.95
C ILE A 51 9.42 -3.33 -11.62
N MET A 52 9.07 -4.37 -10.86
CA MET A 52 8.36 -5.52 -11.39
C MET A 52 6.84 -5.31 -11.44
N ARG A 53 6.32 -4.55 -10.48
CA ARG A 53 4.90 -4.23 -10.35
C ARG A 53 4.74 -2.89 -9.65
N SER A 54 3.78 -2.11 -10.09
CA SER A 54 3.30 -0.91 -9.40
C SER A 54 1.78 -0.90 -9.44
N GLU A 55 1.15 -0.71 -8.29
CA GLU A 55 -0.31 -0.66 -8.16
C GLU A 55 -0.69 0.50 -7.24
N GLN A 56 -1.85 1.10 -7.51
CA GLN A 56 -2.48 2.04 -6.59
C GLN A 56 -3.42 1.25 -5.68
N ILE A 57 -3.38 1.51 -4.38
CA ILE A 57 -4.28 0.91 -3.40
C ILE A 57 -5.70 1.37 -3.73
N SER A 58 -6.53 0.44 -4.17
CA SER A 58 -7.95 0.67 -4.46
C SER A 58 -8.84 0.39 -3.25
N GLU A 59 -10.06 0.92 -3.25
CA GLU A 59 -11.07 0.59 -2.23
C GLU A 59 -11.32 -0.92 -2.15
N GLU A 60 -11.33 -1.63 -3.29
CA GLU A 60 -11.53 -3.07 -3.35
C GLU A 60 -10.40 -3.86 -2.68
N MET A 61 -9.15 -3.42 -2.87
CA MET A 61 -8.00 -3.99 -2.16
C MET A 61 -8.14 -3.81 -0.65
N ILE A 62 -8.59 -2.62 -0.21
CA ILE A 62 -8.80 -2.34 1.21
C ILE A 62 -9.94 -3.20 1.77
N LYS A 63 -11.11 -3.24 1.12
CA LYS A 63 -12.27 -4.07 1.50
C LYS A 63 -11.85 -5.52 1.69
N SER A 64 -11.28 -6.11 0.63
CA SER A 64 -10.88 -7.52 0.64
C SER A 64 -9.79 -7.83 1.68
N THR A 65 -8.88 -6.88 1.96
CA THR A 65 -7.87 -7.04 2.99
C THR A 65 -8.48 -7.04 4.39
N ILE A 66 -9.36 -6.08 4.69
CA ILE A 66 -10.06 -6.01 5.99
C ILE A 66 -10.90 -7.27 6.19
N GLU A 67 -11.73 -7.64 5.21
CA GLU A 67 -12.61 -8.81 5.33
C GLU A 67 -11.83 -10.09 5.57
N LYS A 68 -10.73 -10.32 4.84
CA LYS A 68 -9.92 -11.55 4.98
C LYS A 68 -9.20 -11.66 6.32
N ASN A 69 -8.71 -10.55 6.87
CA ASN A 69 -7.82 -10.57 8.03
C ASN A 69 -8.54 -10.29 9.36
N GLU A 70 -9.72 -9.68 9.34
CA GLU A 70 -10.48 -9.36 10.55
C GLU A 70 -11.65 -10.34 10.73
N SER A 71 -11.56 -11.21 11.74
CA SER A 71 -12.57 -12.24 12.04
C SER A 71 -13.98 -11.67 12.25
N THR A 72 -14.08 -10.43 12.72
CA THR A 72 -15.36 -9.74 12.96
C THR A 72 -16.15 -9.49 11.68
N PHE A 73 -15.46 -9.27 10.56
CA PHE A 73 -16.05 -8.94 9.26
C PHE A 73 -16.14 -10.15 8.32
N ASN A 74 -15.45 -11.24 8.64
CA ASN A 74 -15.51 -12.49 7.89
C ASN A 74 -16.95 -13.05 7.80
N ASN A 75 -17.37 -13.46 6.60
CA ASN A 75 -18.66 -14.10 6.30
C ASN A 75 -19.93 -13.29 6.66
N ARG A 76 -19.82 -11.99 6.89
CA ARG A 76 -20.96 -11.08 7.14
C ARG A 76 -21.21 -10.19 5.93
N LEU A 77 -22.43 -9.65 5.83
CA LEU A 77 -22.70 -8.56 4.91
C LEU A 77 -22.11 -7.28 5.51
N ASN A 78 -21.17 -6.66 4.81
CA ASN A 78 -20.47 -5.47 5.26
C ASN A 78 -20.70 -4.33 4.27
N LYS A 79 -21.08 -3.16 4.75
CA LYS A 79 -21.05 -1.92 3.97
C LYS A 79 -19.85 -1.08 4.38
N PHE A 80 -19.00 -0.78 3.41
CA PHE A 80 -17.82 0.05 3.58
C PHE A 80 -18.09 1.45 3.06
N PHE A 81 -17.77 2.46 3.87
CA PHE A 81 -17.83 3.87 3.50
C PHE A 81 -16.42 4.44 3.53
N PHE A 82 -16.03 5.09 2.43
CA PHE A 82 -14.71 5.70 2.26
C PHE A 82 -14.88 7.21 2.31
N SER A 83 -14.08 7.85 3.16
CA SER A 83 -13.99 9.31 3.24
C SER A 83 -12.53 9.73 3.39
N ASN A 84 -12.24 10.98 3.06
CA ASN A 84 -10.90 11.55 3.21
C ASN A 84 -10.82 12.40 4.46
N GLU A 85 -9.65 12.38 5.11
CA GLU A 85 -9.33 13.41 6.10
C GLU A 85 -9.28 14.78 5.39
N ASP A 86 -10.00 15.77 5.91
CA ASP A 86 -10.03 17.16 5.44
C ASP A 86 -10.49 17.42 3.99
N ASN A 87 -11.36 16.59 3.40
CA ASN A 87 -11.88 16.78 2.02
C ASN A 87 -10.79 16.87 0.93
N LYS A 88 -9.64 16.22 1.13
CA LYS A 88 -8.58 16.14 0.10
C LYS A 88 -9.06 15.40 -1.16
N PRO A 89 -8.34 15.47 -2.30
CA PRO A 89 -8.71 14.71 -3.49
C PRO A 89 -8.79 13.21 -3.23
N GLN A 90 -9.76 12.52 -3.86
CA GLN A 90 -10.10 11.12 -3.61
C GLN A 90 -8.97 10.10 -3.88
N HIS A 91 -7.83 10.54 -4.42
CA HIS A 91 -6.64 9.72 -4.67
C HIS A 91 -5.52 9.93 -3.63
N THR A 92 -5.79 10.65 -2.53
CA THR A 92 -4.80 10.99 -1.51
C THR A 92 -5.09 10.38 -0.15
N LEU A 93 -4.06 9.83 0.50
CA LEU A 93 -4.12 9.40 1.90
C LEU A 93 -4.02 10.60 2.86
N PRO A 94 -4.53 10.47 4.10
CA PRO A 94 -5.18 9.27 4.67
C PRO A 94 -6.67 9.15 4.33
N TYR A 95 -7.10 7.91 4.06
CA TYR A 95 -8.51 7.51 3.97
C TYR A 95 -9.01 7.08 5.35
N ILE A 96 -10.27 7.40 5.62
CA ILE A 96 -11.05 6.84 6.72
C ILE A 96 -12.00 5.82 6.12
N VAL A 97 -12.02 4.61 6.72
CA VAL A 97 -12.87 3.50 6.28
C VAL A 97 -13.81 3.12 7.41
N ASP A 98 -15.09 3.43 7.26
CA ASP A 98 -16.14 3.02 8.18
C ASP A 98 -16.80 1.73 7.69
N VAL A 99 -16.89 0.72 8.56
CA VAL A 99 -17.52 -0.56 8.25
C VAL A 99 -18.81 -0.73 9.05
N LYS A 100 -19.94 -0.84 8.37
CA LYS A 100 -21.23 -1.17 8.99
C LYS A 100 -21.58 -2.62 8.70
N LEU A 101 -21.85 -3.37 9.78
CA LEU A 101 -22.37 -4.73 9.69
C LEU A 101 -23.85 -4.69 9.34
N GLU A 102 -24.26 -5.44 8.34
CA GLU A 102 -25.67 -5.67 8.03
C GLU A 102 -26.11 -7.04 8.55
N ASN A 103 -27.30 -7.07 9.14
CA ASN A 103 -27.97 -8.33 9.44
C ASN A 103 -28.46 -8.94 8.13
N ARG A 104 -28.21 -10.24 7.95
CA ARG A 104 -28.73 -11.02 6.82
C ARG A 104 -30.26 -11.08 6.84
#